data_AF-R7U567-F1
#
_entry.id   AF-R7U567-F1
#
_cell.length_a   1.000
_cell.length_b   1.000
_cell.length_c   1.000
_cell.angle_alpha   90.00
_cell.angle_beta   90.00
_cell.angle_gamma   90.00
#
_symmetry.space_group_name_H-M   'P 1'
#
loop_
_entity.id
_entity.type
_entity.pdbx_description
1 polymer ?
#
loop_
_entity_poly.entity_id
_entity_poly.type
_entity_poly.pdbx_seq_one_letter_code
_entity_poly.pdbx_strand_id
1 'polypeptide(L)'
;MECVKNHKEAWSFQDPVEEEMAPGYYEVIDEPMCLGMMEEKLNNFEYHRVQEFVNDFMLIVNNCRDFNGKDNGQSDWIVVWSVH
;
A
#
# COMPACT_ATOMS: atom_id res chain seq x y z
N MET A 1 0.11 -13.79 6.60
CA MET A 1 -0.25 -12.77 5.58
C MET A 1 -0.42 -13.35 4.17
N GLU A 2 -0.04 -14.61 3.93
CA GLU A 2 -0.10 -15.30 2.61
C GLU A 2 -1.36 -15.03 1.77
N CYS A 3 -2.56 -15.11 2.38
CA CYS A 3 -3.82 -15.00 1.64
C CYS A 3 -4.06 -13.61 1.04
N VAL A 4 -3.55 -12.55 1.67
CA VAL A 4 -3.66 -11.17 1.17
C VAL A 4 -2.63 -10.93 0.08
N LYS A 5 -1.38 -11.38 0.29
CA LYS A 5 -0.29 -11.21 -0.69
C LYS A 5 -0.53 -11.97 -2.00
N ASN A 6 -1.21 -13.11 -1.95
CA ASN A 6 -1.54 -13.93 -3.12
C ASN A 6 -2.77 -13.46 -3.89
N HIS A 7 -3.43 -12.39 -3.45
CA HIS A 7 -4.52 -11.81 -4.21
C HIS A 7 -3.98 -11.11 -5.47
N LYS A 8 -4.62 -11.31 -6.63
CA LYS A 8 -4.14 -10.82 -7.93
C LYS A 8 -3.92 -9.30 -7.98
N GLU A 9 -4.66 -8.55 -7.16
CA GLU A 9 -4.57 -7.09 -7.07
C GLU A 9 -3.64 -6.60 -5.94
N ALA A 10 -3.01 -7.51 -5.17
CA ALA A 10 -2.19 -7.14 -4.02
C ALA A 10 -0.74 -6.79 -4.39
N TRP A 11 -0.33 -7.04 -5.64
CA TRP A 11 1.05 -6.85 -6.10
C TRP A 11 1.53 -5.40 -5.90
N SER A 12 0.65 -4.40 -6.08
CA SER A 12 0.96 -2.98 -5.92
C SER A 12 1.12 -2.53 -4.45
N PHE A 13 0.85 -3.41 -3.49
CA PHE A 13 0.97 -3.12 -2.06
C PHE A 13 2.03 -3.98 -1.37
N GLN A 14 2.79 -4.79 -2.11
CA GLN A 14 3.80 -5.66 -1.52
C GLN A 14 4.98 -4.88 -0.97
N ASP A 15 5.50 -3.95 -1.78
CA ASP A 15 6.68 -3.14 -1.47
C ASP A 15 6.31 -1.68 -1.21
N PRO A 16 7.21 -0.88 -0.58
CA PRO A 16 7.03 0.56 -0.47
C PRO A 16 6.79 1.20 -1.84
N VAL A 17 5.95 2.22 -1.90
CA VAL A 17 5.65 2.92 -3.15
C VAL A 17 6.89 3.65 -3.65
N GLU A 18 7.28 3.41 -4.90
CA GLU A 18 8.40 4.11 -5.51
C GLU A 18 7.96 5.49 -6.04
N GLU A 19 8.75 6.53 -5.77
CA GLU A 19 8.44 7.91 -6.21
C GLU A 19 8.38 8.03 -7.74
N GLU A 20 9.13 7.22 -8.48
CA GLU A 20 9.07 7.17 -9.95
C GLU A 20 7.71 6.66 -10.45
N MET A 21 7.09 5.78 -9.67
CA MET A 21 5.83 5.11 -9.98
C MET A 21 4.61 5.92 -9.53
N ALA A 22 4.78 6.70 -8.46
CA ALA A 22 3.78 7.61 -7.91
C ALA A 22 4.45 8.94 -7.54
N PRO A 23 4.71 9.83 -8.52
CA PRO A 23 5.32 11.12 -8.26
C PRO A 23 4.50 11.95 -7.28
N GLY A 24 5.15 12.52 -6.26
CA GLY A 24 4.52 13.30 -5.20
C GLY A 24 3.87 12.45 -4.11
N TYR A 25 4.04 11.12 -4.10
CA TYR A 25 3.40 10.25 -3.12
C TYR A 25 3.78 10.62 -1.68
N TYR A 26 5.07 10.79 -1.42
CA TYR A 26 5.56 11.15 -0.08
C TYR A 26 5.33 12.63 0.30
N GLU A 27 4.87 13.46 -0.64
CA GLU A 27 4.41 14.82 -0.34
C GLU A 27 2.94 14.84 0.12
N VAL A 28 2.17 13.82 -0.29
CA VAL A 28 0.74 13.71 -0.01
C VAL A 28 0.45 12.77 1.15
N ILE A 29 1.27 11.74 1.33
CA ILE A 29 1.05 10.66 2.29
C ILE A 29 2.03 10.79 3.47
N ASP A 30 1.48 11.12 4.63
CA ASP A 30 2.25 11.38 5.85
C ASP A 30 2.86 10.10 6.45
N GLU A 31 2.11 8.99 6.42
CA GLU A 31 2.52 7.71 7.02
C GLU A 31 2.45 6.58 5.98
N PRO A 32 3.51 6.36 5.18
CA PRO A 32 3.58 5.26 4.22
C PRO A 32 3.53 3.89 4.91
N MET A 33 2.85 2.94 4.27
CA MET A 33 2.76 1.55 4.73
C MET A 33 2.58 0.61 3.54
N CYS A 34 3.11 -0.61 3.65
CA CYS A 34 2.93 -1.69 2.66
C CYS A 34 2.90 -3.06 3.37
N LEU A 35 2.52 -4.11 2.63
CA LEU A 35 2.41 -5.48 3.17
C LEU A 35 3.77 -6.06 3.59
N GLY A 36 4.86 -5.66 2.93
CA GLY A 36 6.23 -6.03 3.30
C GLY A 36 6.62 -5.47 4.67
N MET A 37 6.36 -4.18 4.90
CA MET A 37 6.60 -3.54 6.21
C MET A 37 5.73 -4.16 7.31
N MET A 38 4.45 -4.43 7.03
CA MET A 38 3.58 -5.14 7.97
C MET A 38 4.11 -6.55 8.31
N GLU A 39 4.66 -7.27 7.33
CA GLU A 39 5.25 -8.59 7.59
C GLU A 39 6.52 -8.50 8.43
N GLU A 40 7.38 -7.50 8.18
CA GLU A 40 8.56 -7.22 8.99
C GLU A 40 8.16 -6.93 10.45
N LYS A 41 7.21 -6.01 10.66
CA LYS A 41 6.65 -5.68 11.99
C LYS A 41 6.08 -6.91 12.69
N LEU A 42 5.40 -7.78 11.95
CA LEU A 42 4.86 -9.02 12.49
C LEU A 42 5.97 -9.99 12.92
N ASN A 43 7.00 -10.16 12.09
CA ASN A 43 8.14 -11.05 12.37
C ASN A 43 9.00 -10.55 13.52
N ASN A 44 9.06 -9.23 13.72
CA ASN A 44 9.79 -8.58 14.81
C ASN A 44 8.97 -8.48 16.11
N PHE A 45 7.75 -9.04 16.16
CA PHE A 45 6.83 -8.96 17.30
C PHE A 45 6.46 -7.52 17.72
N GLU A 46 6.40 -6.60 16.76
CA GLU A 46 6.07 -5.19 17.00
C GLU A 46 4.57 -4.94 17.13
N TYR A 47 3.72 -5.90 16.72
CA TYR A 47 2.29 -5.87 16.99
C TYR A 47 1.99 -6.51 18.34
N HIS A 48 1.75 -5.69 19.35
CA HIS A 48 1.34 -6.11 20.69
C HIS A 48 -0.17 -6.35 20.79
N ARG A 49 -0.95 -5.80 19.85
CA ARG A 49 -2.40 -5.97 19.76
C ARG A 49 -2.84 -6.18 18.32
N VAL A 50 -3.86 -7.02 18.11
CA VAL A 50 -4.47 -7.24 16.79
C VAL A 50 -4.93 -5.94 16.14
N GLN A 51 -5.38 -4.97 16.93
CA GLN A 51 -5.80 -3.66 16.43
C GLN A 51 -4.67 -2.89 15.72
N GLU A 52 -3.41 -3.06 16.14
CA GLU A 52 -2.27 -2.37 15.51
C GLU A 52 -2.00 -2.93 14.11
N PHE A 53 -2.10 -4.25 13.95
CA PHE A 53 -2.06 -4.89 12.63
C PHE A 53 -3.22 -4.44 11.74
N VAL A 54 -4.44 -4.36 12.29
CA VAL A 54 -5.62 -3.88 11.54
C VAL A 54 -5.44 -2.41 11.13
N ASN A 55 -4.85 -1.58 12.00
CA ASN A 55 -4.62 -0.17 11.70
C ASN A 55 -3.65 0.00 10.54
N ASP A 56 -2.54 -0.73 10.51
CA ASP A 56 -1.58 -0.67 9.40
C ASP A 56 -2.20 -1.17 8.08
N PHE A 57 -3.05 -2.22 8.14
CA PHE A 57 -3.79 -2.66 6.96
C PHE A 57 -4.73 -1.57 6.44
N MET A 58 -5.46 -0.92 7.34
CA MET A 58 -6.35 0.19 6.99
C MET A 58 -5.57 1.41 6.48
N LEU A 59 -4.34 1.62 6.97
CA LEU A 59 -3.46 2.70 6.51
C LEU A 59 -3.07 2.51 5.04
N ILE A 60 -2.73 1.28 4.61
CA ILE A 60 -2.50 0.96 3.18
C ILE A 60 -3.72 1.35 2.33
N VAL A 61 -4.92 0.95 2.77
CA VAL A 61 -6.17 1.23 2.05
C VAL A 61 -6.47 2.73 1.99
N ASN A 62 -6.26 3.44 3.10
CA ASN A 62 -6.53 4.89 3.18
C ASN A 62 -5.52 5.68 2.35
N ASN A 63 -4.22 5.39 2.45
CA ASN A 63 -3.20 6.04 1.64
C ASN A 63 -3.46 5.87 0.14
N CYS A 64 -3.84 4.66 -0.27
CA CYS A 64 -4.25 4.39 -1.65
C CYS A 64 -5.44 5.26 -2.06
N ARG A 65 -6.45 5.43 -1.20
CA ARG A 65 -7.60 6.30 -1.49
C ARG A 65 -7.25 7.78 -1.48
N ASP A 66 -6.38 8.22 -0.58
CA ASP A 66 -6.04 9.64 -0.43
C ASP A 66 -5.12 10.13 -1.56
N PHE A 67 -4.21 9.27 -2.01
CA PHE A 67 -3.38 9.55 -3.17
C PHE A 67 -4.18 9.45 -4.48
N ASN A 68 -4.86 8.32 -4.72
CA ASN A 68 -5.55 8.08 -6.00
C ASN A 68 -6.90 8.80 -6.11
N GLY A 69 -7.60 9.05 -4.99
CA GLY A 69 -8.91 9.70 -4.97
C GLY A 69 -8.88 11.22 -5.17
N LYS A 70 -7.70 11.84 -5.11
CA LYS A 70 -7.49 13.23 -5.56
C LYS A 70 -7.45 13.35 -7.09
N ASP A 71 -7.23 12.23 -7.79
CA ASP A 71 -7.03 12.17 -9.24
C ASP A 71 -8.28 11.66 -9.99
N ASN A 72 -9.48 12.00 -9.50
CA ASN A 72 -10.77 11.54 -10.05
C ASN A 72 -11.18 12.23 -11.36
N GLY A 73 -10.22 12.54 -12.22
CA GLY A 73 -10.41 13.18 -13.52
C GLY A 73 -9.73 12.44 -14.67
N GLN A 74 -9.83 11.10 -14.71
CA GLN A 74 -9.37 10.22 -15.81
C GLN A 74 -7.96 10.47 -16.34
N SER A 75 -7.02 9.58 -16.00
CA SER A 75 -6.09 8.96 -16.96
C SER A 75 -5.43 7.72 -16.33
N ASP A 76 -5.89 6.53 -16.72
CA ASP A 76 -5.11 5.29 -16.82
C ASP A 76 -4.04 4.96 -15.75
N TRP A 77 -4.46 4.61 -14.53
CA TRP A 77 -3.54 4.00 -13.53
C TRP A 77 -3.72 2.48 -13.36
N ILE A 78 -4.72 1.87 -14.02
CA ILE A 78 -4.92 0.40 -14.04
C ILE A 78 -4.14 -0.30 -15.18
N VAL A 79 -3.47 0.43 -16.09
CA VAL A 79 -2.85 -0.17 -17.29
C VAL A 79 -1.33 -0.15 -17.37
N VAL A 80 -0.58 0.45 -16.43
CA VAL A 80 0.88 0.53 -16.59
C VAL A 80 1.62 -0.79 -16.27
N TRP A 81 0.97 -1.80 -15.65
CA TRP A 81 1.62 -3.10 -15.38
C TRP A 81 0.78 -4.32 -15.73
N SER A 82 -0.02 -4.24 -16.80
CA SER A 82 -0.47 -5.44 -17.52
C SER A 82 0.42 -5.79 -18.72
N VAL A 83 1.58 -5.14 -18.87
CA VAL A 83 2.59 -5.53 -19.86
C VAL A 83 3.97 -5.49 -19.20
N HIS A 84 4.29 -6.53 -18.42
CA HIS A 84 5.27 -7.59 -18.76
C HIS A 84 5.10 -8.74 -17.77
#